data_AF-X1MMT8-F1
#
_entry.id   AF-X1MMT8-F1
#
_cell.length_a   1.000
_cell.length_b   1.000
_cell.length_c   1.000
_cell.angle_alpha   90.00
_cell.angle_beta   90.00
_cell.angle_gamma   90.00
#
_symmetry.space_group_name_H-M   'P 1'
#
loop_
_entity.id
_entity.type
_entity.pdbx_description
1 polymer ?
#
loop_
_entity_poly.entity_id
_entity_poly.type
_entity_poly.pdbx_seq_one_letter_code
_entity_poly.pdbx_strand_id
1 'polypeptide(L)'
;LVAGAGNWGGWDFDGIIYPARYESVIAVGATDQQDTRASFSSTGSTLELMAPGVGILSTSRGGGYSGGSGTSFAAPHVTGIAALLIASGVTSNVEVRQTLQSMAEDLGPSGWDSWYGYGLAKGAETNVETGEEVPEATDNSTGEEVPGATDNSTGEEVPGATDNSTGEEVPEATDENIEADSNNELSDTIPPTTGIELSGLQGNKGWYRSDVTVELTALDNAGGSGVAETQYSLDGGQTWQSYHEPFDITQEGINTVQARSLDNAGNVEGLPASREVKSD
;
A
#
# COMPACT_ATOMS: atom_id res chain seq x y z
N LEU A 1 -7.30 -7.47 -11.99
CA LEU A 1 -8.52 -6.69 -11.65
C LEU A 1 -8.11 -5.63 -10.63
N VAL A 2 -8.79 -4.49 -10.58
CA VAL A 2 -8.51 -3.42 -9.59
C VAL A 2 -9.80 -3.11 -8.85
N ALA A 3 -9.75 -3.01 -7.52
CA ALA A 3 -10.92 -2.70 -6.69
C ALA A 3 -10.55 -1.85 -5.47
N GLY A 4 -11.47 -0.99 -5.03
CA GLY A 4 -11.29 -0.24 -3.79
C GLY A 4 -11.29 -1.16 -2.57
N ALA A 5 -10.36 -0.95 -1.65
CA ALA A 5 -10.16 -1.80 -0.48
C ALA A 5 -11.35 -1.80 0.49
N GLY A 6 -12.15 -0.72 0.53
CA GLY A 6 -13.25 -0.54 1.47
C GLY A 6 -13.07 0.71 2.33
N ASN A 7 -14.16 1.12 2.99
CA ASN A 7 -14.21 2.35 3.78
C ASN A 7 -14.45 2.07 5.28
N TRP A 8 -13.82 1.01 5.81
CA TRP A 8 -13.99 0.55 7.20
C TRP A 8 -12.71 0.71 8.05
N GLY A 9 -11.76 1.54 7.62
CA GLY A 9 -10.44 1.70 8.24
C GLY A 9 -10.38 2.43 9.59
N GLY A 10 -11.53 2.81 10.14
CA GLY A 10 -11.65 3.44 11.46
C GLY A 10 -11.70 2.45 12.64
N TRP A 11 -11.53 1.15 12.35
CA TRP A 11 -11.58 0.07 13.32
C TRP A 11 -10.29 -0.76 13.24
N ASP A 12 -9.87 -1.34 14.36
CA ASP A 12 -8.65 -2.14 14.47
C ASP A 12 -8.86 -3.59 14.01
N PHE A 13 -9.19 -3.77 12.72
CA PHE A 13 -9.34 -5.07 12.07
C PHE A 13 -9.07 -5.00 10.55
N ASP A 14 -8.86 -6.16 9.90
CA ASP A 14 -8.76 -6.25 8.44
C ASP A 14 -10.11 -5.90 7.77
N GLY A 15 -10.21 -4.64 7.34
CA GLY A 15 -11.41 -4.05 6.75
C GLY A 15 -11.56 -4.28 5.25
N ILE A 16 -10.68 -5.04 4.61
CA ILE A 16 -10.66 -5.16 3.15
C ILE A 16 -11.87 -5.96 2.67
N ILE A 17 -12.69 -5.41 1.77
CA ILE A 17 -13.93 -6.05 1.34
C ILE A 17 -13.73 -6.88 0.06
N TYR A 18 -14.63 -7.84 -0.18
CA TYR A 18 -14.72 -8.46 -1.50
C TYR A 18 -15.28 -7.47 -2.53
N PRO A 19 -14.76 -7.45 -3.78
CA PRO A 19 -13.80 -8.38 -4.35
C PRO A 19 -12.32 -8.04 -4.10
N ALA A 20 -11.98 -6.90 -3.50
CA ALA A 20 -10.59 -6.49 -3.27
C ALA A 20 -9.79 -7.49 -2.44
N ARG A 21 -10.44 -8.24 -1.54
CA ARG A 21 -9.83 -9.30 -0.73
C ARG A 21 -9.33 -10.53 -1.52
N TYR A 22 -9.73 -10.70 -2.79
CA TYR A 22 -9.22 -11.83 -3.58
C TYR A 22 -7.77 -11.59 -3.99
N GLU A 23 -6.92 -12.61 -3.82
CA GLU A 23 -5.49 -12.58 -4.23
C GLU A 23 -5.26 -12.16 -5.70
N SER A 24 -6.24 -12.40 -6.57
CA SER A 24 -6.18 -12.03 -8.00
C SER A 24 -6.62 -10.58 -8.30
N VAL A 25 -6.94 -9.80 -7.26
CA VAL A 25 -7.44 -8.43 -7.36
C VAL A 25 -6.47 -7.49 -6.65
N ILE A 26 -6.12 -6.40 -7.33
CA ILE A 26 -5.34 -5.31 -6.75
C ILE A 26 -6.27 -4.50 -5.84
N ALA A 27 -6.07 -4.62 -4.53
CA ALA A 27 -6.81 -3.86 -3.53
C ALA A 27 -6.19 -2.46 -3.37
N VAL A 28 -7.02 -1.44 -3.56
CA VAL A 28 -6.58 -0.04 -3.57
C VAL A 28 -7.13 0.73 -2.37
N GLY A 29 -6.24 1.16 -1.48
CA GLY A 29 -6.54 2.07 -0.38
C GLY A 29 -6.52 3.54 -0.83
N ALA A 30 -7.00 4.43 0.04
CA ALA A 30 -7.13 5.86 -0.24
C ALA A 30 -6.18 6.70 0.61
N THR A 31 -5.48 7.64 -0.03
CA THR A 31 -4.75 8.73 0.63
C THR A 31 -5.45 10.07 0.46
N ASP A 32 -5.11 11.03 1.32
CA ASP A 32 -5.41 12.44 1.13
C ASP A 32 -4.31 13.19 0.35
N GLN A 33 -4.42 14.52 0.25
CA GLN A 33 -3.47 15.35 -0.50
C GLN A 33 -2.09 15.48 0.18
N GLN A 34 -1.92 14.95 1.39
CA GLN A 34 -0.65 14.89 2.12
C GLN A 34 -0.06 13.47 2.08
N ASP A 35 -0.56 12.62 1.18
CA ASP A 35 -0.20 11.21 1.07
C ASP A 35 -0.41 10.42 2.37
N THR A 36 -1.26 10.93 3.26
CA THR A 36 -1.63 10.25 4.49
C THR A 36 -2.80 9.31 4.22
N ARG A 37 -2.78 8.09 4.78
CA ARG A 37 -3.92 7.16 4.68
C ARG A 37 -5.19 7.85 5.18
N ALA A 38 -6.22 7.88 4.35
CA ALA A 38 -7.53 8.39 4.74
C ALA A 38 -8.08 7.55 5.90
N SER A 39 -8.61 8.18 6.94
CA SER A 39 -9.09 7.49 8.15
C SER A 39 -10.14 6.40 7.87
N PHE A 40 -10.92 6.54 6.80
CA PHE A 40 -11.88 5.52 6.37
C PHE A 40 -11.24 4.38 5.57
N SER A 41 -10.06 4.54 4.97
CA SER A 41 -9.48 3.55 4.05
C SER A 41 -9.20 2.24 4.76
N SER A 42 -9.84 1.14 4.39
CA SER A 42 -9.57 -0.16 4.99
C SER A 42 -8.09 -0.54 4.92
N THR A 43 -7.57 -1.16 5.99
CA THR A 43 -6.25 -1.80 6.08
C THR A 43 -6.40 -3.30 6.12
N GLY A 44 -5.34 -4.04 5.83
CA GLY A 44 -5.38 -5.51 5.88
C GLY A 44 -4.28 -6.17 5.08
N SER A 45 -4.20 -7.50 5.19
CA SER A 45 -3.10 -8.27 4.62
C SER A 45 -3.10 -8.35 3.08
N THR A 46 -4.20 -7.97 2.46
CA THR A 46 -4.37 -7.99 1.00
C THR A 46 -4.34 -6.59 0.39
N LEU A 47 -4.11 -5.54 1.18
CA LEU A 47 -3.98 -4.17 0.68
C LEU A 47 -2.74 -4.12 -0.21
N GLU A 48 -2.84 -3.59 -1.42
CA GLU A 48 -1.74 -3.69 -2.37
C GLU A 48 -1.16 -2.32 -2.74
N LEU A 49 -2.00 -1.34 -3.04
CA LEU A 49 -1.55 -0.01 -3.45
C LEU A 49 -2.42 1.06 -2.83
N MET A 50 -1.84 2.26 -2.73
CA MET A 50 -2.55 3.47 -2.35
C MET A 50 -2.73 4.38 -3.54
N ALA A 51 -3.80 5.16 -3.55
CA ALA A 51 -4.01 6.22 -4.51
C ALA A 51 -4.87 7.35 -3.93
N PRO A 52 -4.87 8.54 -4.55
CA PRO A 52 -5.68 9.66 -4.07
C PRO A 52 -7.17 9.28 -4.00
N GLY A 53 -7.75 9.41 -2.81
CA GLY A 53 -9.14 9.04 -2.55
C GLY A 53 -9.91 10.01 -1.67
N VAL A 54 -9.33 11.15 -1.28
CA VAL A 54 -10.02 12.20 -0.52
C VAL A 54 -10.19 13.44 -1.39
N GLY A 55 -11.42 13.99 -1.47
CA GLY A 55 -11.68 15.24 -2.17
C GLY A 55 -11.47 15.16 -3.69
N ILE A 56 -11.73 14.01 -4.30
CA ILE A 56 -11.51 13.77 -5.72
C ILE A 56 -12.65 14.37 -6.54
N LEU A 57 -12.33 15.38 -7.35
CA LEU A 57 -13.25 15.98 -8.31
C LEU A 57 -13.35 15.10 -9.57
N SER A 58 -14.58 14.73 -9.96
CA SER A 58 -14.81 13.95 -11.18
C SER A 58 -16.10 14.37 -11.87
N THR A 59 -16.30 13.88 -13.09
CA THR A 59 -17.50 14.17 -13.90
C THR A 59 -18.77 13.61 -13.26
N SER A 60 -19.87 14.35 -13.36
CA SER A 60 -21.18 13.91 -12.84
C SER A 60 -22.21 13.65 -13.94
N ARG A 61 -23.24 12.86 -13.64
CA ARG A 61 -24.34 12.59 -14.58
C ARG A 61 -25.12 13.88 -14.84
N GLY A 62 -25.45 14.14 -16.11
CA GLY A 62 -26.13 15.37 -16.51
C GLY A 62 -25.18 16.54 -16.84
N GLY A 63 -23.86 16.31 -16.82
CA GLY A 63 -22.85 17.34 -17.05
C GLY A 63 -22.26 17.87 -15.74
N GLY A 64 -21.17 18.65 -15.86
CA GLY A 64 -20.48 19.24 -14.72
C GLY A 64 -19.62 18.25 -13.92
N TYR A 65 -19.22 18.68 -12.72
CA TYR A 65 -18.26 18.00 -11.86
C TYR A 65 -18.78 17.92 -10.43
N SER A 66 -18.44 16.84 -9.72
CA SER A 66 -18.73 16.65 -8.30
C SER A 66 -17.51 16.05 -7.60
N GLY A 67 -17.25 16.53 -6.38
CA GLY A 67 -16.22 15.97 -5.50
C GLY A 67 -16.75 14.80 -4.68
N GLY A 68 -15.86 13.88 -4.29
CA GLY A 68 -16.16 12.80 -3.35
C GLY A 68 -14.92 12.18 -2.73
N SER A 69 -15.13 11.39 -1.67
CA SER A 69 -14.06 10.67 -0.98
C SER A 69 -14.43 9.19 -0.83
N GLY A 70 -13.44 8.31 -0.95
CA GLY A 70 -13.59 6.87 -0.80
C GLY A 70 -12.52 6.09 -1.56
N THR A 71 -12.30 4.83 -1.16
CA THR A 71 -11.47 3.91 -1.95
C THR A 71 -12.02 3.65 -3.37
N SER A 72 -13.32 3.88 -3.58
CA SER A 72 -13.95 3.93 -4.91
C SER A 72 -13.38 5.02 -5.83
N PHE A 73 -12.86 6.12 -5.26
CA PHE A 73 -12.20 7.19 -6.00
C PHE A 73 -10.70 6.93 -6.18
N ALA A 74 -10.08 6.14 -5.29
CA ALA A 74 -8.69 5.72 -5.41
C ALA A 74 -8.49 4.67 -6.52
N ALA A 75 -9.32 3.63 -6.56
CA ALA A 75 -9.25 2.55 -7.55
C ALA A 75 -9.12 2.99 -9.03
N PRO A 76 -9.86 4.00 -9.54
CA PRO A 76 -9.71 4.45 -10.93
C PRO A 76 -8.35 5.11 -11.23
N HIS A 77 -7.64 5.68 -10.26
CA HIS A 77 -6.28 6.19 -10.48
C HIS A 77 -5.31 5.05 -10.82
N VAL A 78 -5.30 3.99 -10.01
CA VAL A 78 -4.49 2.78 -10.26
C VAL A 78 -4.90 2.11 -11.58
N THR A 79 -6.21 2.07 -11.87
CA THR A 79 -6.72 1.56 -13.15
C THR A 79 -6.20 2.37 -14.34
N GLY A 80 -6.12 3.69 -14.21
CA GLY A 80 -5.55 4.58 -15.23
C GLY A 80 -4.06 4.31 -15.48
N ILE A 81 -3.26 4.16 -14.42
CA ILE A 81 -1.85 3.82 -14.53
C ILE A 81 -1.67 2.44 -15.20
N ALA A 82 -2.45 1.44 -14.78
CA ALA A 82 -2.45 0.12 -15.40
C ALA A 82 -2.78 0.19 -16.90
N ALA A 83 -3.75 1.02 -17.29
CA ALA A 83 -4.10 1.22 -18.69
C ALA A 83 -2.96 1.88 -19.49
N LEU A 84 -2.22 2.82 -18.89
CA LEU A 84 -1.04 3.44 -19.52
C LEU A 84 0.09 2.43 -19.74
N LEU A 85 0.36 1.56 -18.75
CA LEU A 85 1.35 0.48 -18.90
C LEU A 85 0.95 -0.49 -20.02
N ILE A 86 -0.34 -0.83 -20.11
CA ILE A 86 -0.84 -1.68 -21.20
C ILE A 86 -0.68 -0.97 -22.55
N ALA A 87 -0.98 0.33 -22.61
CA ALA A 87 -0.81 1.13 -23.81
C ALA A 87 0.66 1.29 -24.22
N SER A 88 1.61 1.26 -23.28
CA SER A 88 3.05 1.29 -23.55
C SER A 88 3.60 -0.07 -24.02
N GLY A 89 2.79 -1.13 -24.02
CA GLY A 89 3.15 -2.44 -24.56
C GLY A 89 3.26 -3.56 -23.52
N VAL A 90 2.98 -3.30 -22.24
CA VAL A 90 2.94 -4.35 -21.21
C VAL A 90 1.66 -5.17 -21.40
N THR A 91 1.79 -6.42 -21.83
CA THR A 91 0.60 -7.23 -22.21
C THR A 91 0.20 -8.28 -21.17
N SER A 92 1.07 -8.58 -20.21
CA SER A 92 0.83 -9.54 -19.14
C SER A 92 0.20 -8.88 -17.92
N ASN A 93 -0.89 -9.44 -17.40
CA ASN A 93 -1.50 -8.96 -16.16
C ASN A 93 -0.55 -9.09 -14.94
N VAL A 94 0.31 -10.10 -14.93
CA VAL A 94 1.34 -10.29 -13.90
C VAL A 94 2.37 -9.18 -13.98
N GLU A 95 2.82 -8.87 -15.19
CA GLU A 95 3.81 -7.81 -15.42
C GLU A 95 3.23 -6.44 -15.08
N VAL A 96 1.99 -6.14 -15.48
CA VAL A 96 1.30 -4.89 -15.07
C VAL A 96 1.25 -4.75 -13.55
N ARG A 97 0.86 -5.82 -12.83
CA ARG A 97 0.77 -5.82 -11.37
C ARG A 97 2.15 -5.58 -10.74
N GLN A 98 3.17 -6.32 -11.18
CA GLN A 98 4.54 -6.18 -10.69
C GLN A 98 5.12 -4.81 -10.97
N THR A 99 4.88 -4.25 -12.16
CA THR A 99 5.34 -2.91 -12.51
C THR A 99 4.68 -1.85 -11.63
N LEU A 100 3.36 -1.93 -11.39
CA LEU A 100 2.66 -1.04 -10.46
C LEU A 100 3.24 -1.10 -9.04
N GLN A 101 3.51 -2.30 -8.52
CA GLN A 101 4.12 -2.50 -7.21
C GLN A 101 5.52 -1.90 -7.15
N SER A 102 6.36 -2.15 -8.17
CA SER A 102 7.75 -1.69 -8.20
C SER A 102 7.91 -0.18 -8.37
N MET A 103 6.89 0.50 -8.90
CA MET A 103 6.91 1.94 -9.15
C MET A 103 6.19 2.74 -8.06
N ALA A 104 5.54 2.07 -7.12
CA ALA A 104 4.87 2.74 -6.03
C ALA A 104 5.88 3.53 -5.20
N GLU A 105 5.50 4.75 -4.81
CA GLU A 105 6.24 5.51 -3.80
C GLU A 105 5.91 4.89 -2.44
N ASP A 106 6.93 4.29 -1.82
CA ASP A 106 6.85 3.69 -0.50
C ASP A 106 6.41 4.72 0.55
N LEU A 107 5.33 4.43 1.27
CA LEU A 107 4.74 5.29 2.28
C LEU A 107 4.66 4.53 3.61
N GLY A 108 5.01 5.19 4.71
CA GLY A 108 4.98 4.54 6.01
C GLY A 108 6.23 3.65 6.23
N PRO A 109 6.08 2.49 6.88
CA PRO A 109 7.18 1.52 7.03
C PRO A 109 7.71 1.07 5.68
N SER A 110 9.03 0.89 5.55
CA SER A 110 9.59 0.58 4.24
C SER A 110 9.16 -0.81 3.72
N GLY A 111 8.83 -0.86 2.44
CA GLY A 111 8.39 -2.07 1.75
C GLY A 111 6.88 -2.19 1.74
N TRP A 112 6.39 -3.43 1.71
CA TRP A 112 4.95 -3.65 1.80
C TRP A 112 4.50 -3.63 3.26
N ASP A 113 3.42 -2.90 3.57
CA ASP A 113 2.79 -2.92 4.88
C ASP A 113 1.24 -2.95 4.81
N SER A 114 0.59 -3.31 5.91
CA SER A 114 -0.88 -3.45 5.93
C SER A 114 -1.66 -2.12 5.92
N TRP A 115 -0.99 -0.99 6.08
CA TRP A 115 -1.54 0.37 6.09
C TRP A 115 -1.44 1.08 4.74
N TYR A 116 -0.34 0.87 4.01
CA TYR A 116 -0.08 1.49 2.71
C TYR A 116 0.17 0.50 1.56
N GLY A 117 0.13 -0.81 1.79
CA GLY A 117 0.47 -1.78 0.76
C GLY A 117 1.92 -1.56 0.29
N TYR A 118 2.18 -1.59 -1.01
CA TYR A 118 3.46 -1.18 -1.61
C TYR A 118 3.65 0.34 -1.69
N GLY A 119 2.69 1.13 -1.21
CA GLY A 119 2.73 2.59 -1.23
C GLY A 119 1.86 3.22 -2.33
N LEU A 120 2.10 4.51 -2.58
CA LEU A 120 1.33 5.33 -3.50
C LEU A 120 1.65 5.01 -4.95
N ALA A 121 0.64 4.57 -5.71
CA ALA A 121 0.81 4.23 -7.12
C ALA A 121 1.28 5.43 -7.95
N LYS A 122 2.40 5.28 -8.67
CA LYS A 122 2.93 6.27 -9.61
C LYS A 122 2.83 5.78 -11.05
N GLY A 123 2.71 6.74 -11.98
CA GLY A 123 2.92 6.49 -13.40
C GLY A 123 4.41 6.36 -13.71
N ALA A 124 4.76 5.75 -14.85
CA ALA A 124 6.14 5.73 -15.29
C ALA A 124 6.49 7.17 -15.65
N GLU A 125 7.41 7.78 -14.88
CA GLU A 125 8.05 9.03 -15.26
C GLU A 125 8.68 8.78 -16.63
N THR A 126 8.06 9.25 -17.70
CA THR A 126 8.77 9.41 -18.95
C THR A 126 9.83 10.46 -18.66
N ASN A 127 11.11 10.08 -18.65
CA ASN A 127 12.21 11.04 -18.78
C ASN A 127 12.02 11.79 -20.10
N VAL A 128 11.17 12.81 -20.07
CA VAL A 128 11.20 13.88 -21.05
C VAL A 128 12.42 14.67 -20.64
N GLU A 129 13.54 14.46 -21.33
CA GLU A 129 14.59 15.48 -21.39
C GLU A 129 13.88 16.81 -21.67
N THR A 130 13.89 17.70 -20.68
CA THR A 130 13.22 19.00 -20.73
C THR A 130 13.94 19.88 -21.75
N GLY A 131 13.54 19.69 -23.01
CA GLY A 131 14.06 20.37 -24.18
C GLY A 131 12.95 20.86 -25.09
N GLU A 132 11.80 21.25 -24.55
CA GLU A 132 10.86 22.17 -25.18
C GLU A 132 9.94 22.76 -24.12
N GLU A 133 9.98 24.09 -23.94
CA GLU A 133 9.06 24.81 -23.07
C GLU A 133 7.62 24.54 -23.54
N VAL A 134 6.80 23.95 -22.67
CA VAL A 134 5.35 23.94 -22.86
C VAL A 134 4.87 25.38 -22.66
N PRO A 135 4.22 26.02 -23.64
CA PRO A 135 3.75 27.38 -23.47
C PRO A 135 2.72 27.42 -22.33
N GLU A 136 2.86 28.42 -21.46
CA GLU A 136 1.86 28.77 -20.45
C GLU A 136 0.46 28.73 -21.06
N ALA A 137 -0.46 28.03 -20.39
CA ALA A 137 -1.87 28.15 -20.69
C ALA A 137 -2.28 29.60 -20.45
N THR A 138 -2.32 30.39 -21.52
CA THR A 138 -2.91 31.72 -21.49
C THR A 138 -4.40 31.56 -21.23
N ASP A 139 -4.84 32.19 -20.14
CA ASP A 139 -6.24 32.43 -19.83
C ASP A 139 -6.91 33.06 -21.06
N ASN A 140 -7.73 32.26 -21.75
CA ASN A 140 -8.56 32.74 -22.84
C ASN A 140 -10.01 32.90 -22.36
N SER A 141 -10.20 33.57 -21.23
CA SER A 141 -11.44 34.25 -20.89
C SER A 141 -11.58 35.49 -21.78
N THR A 142 -11.93 35.26 -23.05
CA THR A 142 -12.55 36.31 -23.85
C THR A 142 -14.01 36.38 -23.44
N GLY A 143 -14.37 37.49 -22.79
CA GLY A 143 -15.72 37.77 -22.36
C GLY A 143 -16.69 37.79 -23.53
N GLU A 144 -17.63 36.86 -23.52
CA GLU A 144 -18.94 37.03 -24.12
C GLU A 144 -20.00 36.86 -23.03
N GLU A 145 -20.63 37.98 -22.68
CA GLU A 145 -21.74 38.04 -21.75
C GLU A 145 -22.94 37.26 -22.29
N VAL A 146 -23.45 36.28 -21.52
CA VAL A 146 -24.80 35.74 -21.72
C VAL A 146 -25.67 36.25 -20.56
N PRO A 147 -26.71 37.08 -20.82
CA PRO A 147 -27.49 37.72 -19.76
C PRO A 147 -28.47 36.74 -19.10
N GLY A 148 -28.45 36.67 -17.76
CA GLY A 148 -29.58 36.15 -16.99
C GLY A 148 -29.23 35.18 -15.87
N ALA A 149 -28.56 35.65 -14.83
CA ALA A 149 -28.73 35.14 -13.48
C ALA A 149 -28.49 36.28 -12.49
N THR A 150 -29.54 36.66 -11.78
CA THR A 150 -29.55 37.77 -10.82
C THR A 150 -28.73 37.44 -9.58
N ASP A 151 -27.76 38.31 -9.30
CA ASP A 151 -27.05 38.48 -8.03
C ASP A 151 -28.05 38.82 -6.90
N ASN A 152 -27.89 38.19 -5.74
CA ASN A 152 -28.49 38.66 -4.50
C ASN A 152 -27.51 38.51 -3.33
N SER A 153 -26.43 39.30 -3.37
CA SER A 153 -25.70 39.71 -2.18
C SER A 153 -26.18 41.10 -1.74
N THR A 154 -26.98 41.16 -0.69
CA THR A 154 -27.13 42.38 0.12
C THR A 154 -27.00 42.02 1.59
N GLY A 155 -25.94 42.55 2.22
CA GLY A 155 -25.76 42.50 3.66
C GLY A 155 -26.76 43.38 4.39
N GLU A 156 -27.13 42.95 5.59
CA GLU A 156 -27.63 43.83 6.65
C GLU A 156 -26.95 43.41 7.97
N GLU A 157 -26.28 44.37 8.59
CA GLU A 157 -25.80 44.34 9.98
C GLU A 157 -26.97 44.58 10.94
N VAL A 158 -27.05 43.89 12.09
CA VAL A 158 -27.60 44.44 13.35
C VAL A 158 -26.93 43.77 14.59
N PRO A 159 -26.66 44.50 15.71
CA PRO A 159 -25.65 44.19 16.73
C PRO A 159 -26.19 43.73 18.10
N GLY A 160 -25.29 43.30 19.00
CA GLY A 160 -25.58 43.21 20.44
C GLY A 160 -24.68 42.24 21.23
N ALA A 161 -23.68 42.77 21.93
CA ALA A 161 -22.75 42.05 22.80
C ALA A 161 -23.35 41.65 24.15
N THR A 162 -22.87 40.54 24.74
CA THR A 162 -22.47 40.50 26.17
C THR A 162 -21.28 39.56 26.38
N ASP A 163 -20.27 40.14 27.01
CA ASP A 163 -19.04 39.63 27.61
C ASP A 163 -19.31 38.64 28.76
N ASN A 164 -18.47 37.60 28.90
CA ASN A 164 -17.96 37.22 30.22
C ASN A 164 -16.61 36.49 30.13
N SER A 165 -15.54 37.24 30.38
CA SER A 165 -14.17 36.79 30.69
C SER A 165 -14.06 36.17 32.10
N THR A 166 -13.42 35.00 32.18
CA THR A 166 -12.51 34.59 33.29
C THR A 166 -11.47 33.66 32.63
N GLY A 167 -10.16 33.90 32.58
CA GLY A 167 -9.29 34.65 33.46
C GLY A 167 -8.42 33.66 34.25
N GLU A 168 -7.45 33.00 33.61
CA GLU A 168 -6.33 32.35 34.30
C GLU A 168 -5.03 32.56 33.52
N GLU A 169 -4.00 32.94 34.27
CA GLU A 169 -2.74 33.54 33.85
C GLU A 169 -1.76 32.51 33.26
N VAL A 170 -1.02 32.91 32.22
CA VAL A 170 0.14 32.17 31.71
C VAL A 170 1.40 32.75 32.36
N PRO A 171 2.16 32.00 33.16
CA PRO A 171 3.52 32.38 33.48
C PRO A 171 4.48 31.82 32.42
N GLU A 172 5.20 32.74 31.81
CA GLU A 172 6.38 32.54 30.98
C GLU A 172 7.56 32.04 31.86
N ALA A 173 8.19 30.93 31.51
CA ALA A 173 9.46 30.50 32.10
C ALA A 173 10.29 29.63 31.14
N THR A 174 11.29 30.28 30.55
CA THR A 174 12.70 29.87 30.42
C THR A 174 13.08 28.49 29.86
N ASP A 175 13.86 28.61 28.79
CA ASP A 175 14.78 27.65 28.18
C ASP A 175 15.72 26.95 29.18
N GLU A 176 16.26 25.79 28.73
CA GLU A 176 17.25 24.90 29.35
C GLU A 176 16.75 23.80 30.33
N ASN A 177 16.56 22.57 29.80
CA ASN A 177 17.45 21.42 30.06
C ASN A 177 16.82 20.14 29.44
N ILE A 178 17.11 19.84 28.17
CA ILE A 178 16.88 18.50 27.61
C ILE A 178 18.11 17.67 27.96
N GLU A 179 18.03 16.99 29.11
CA GLU A 179 18.86 15.81 29.36
C GLU A 179 18.54 14.80 28.26
N ALA A 180 19.53 14.49 27.42
CA ALA A 180 19.42 13.46 26.41
C ALA A 180 19.22 12.10 27.10
N ASP A 181 17.99 11.60 27.12
CA ASP A 181 17.70 10.21 27.47
C ASP A 181 18.22 9.32 26.33
N SER A 182 19.44 8.82 26.53
CA SER A 182 20.13 7.89 25.65
C SER A 182 19.57 6.47 25.79
N ASN A 183 18.28 6.27 25.55
CA ASN A 183 17.64 4.94 25.48
C ASN A 183 16.62 4.80 24.35
N ASN A 184 16.69 5.64 23.30
CA ASN A 184 16.01 5.32 22.04
C ASN A 184 16.91 4.40 21.22
N GLU A 185 17.10 3.16 21.69
CA GLU A 185 17.47 2.06 20.81
C GLU A 185 16.47 2.08 19.66
N LEU A 186 16.97 2.20 18.43
CA LEU A 186 16.14 2.23 17.24
C LEU A 186 15.26 0.97 17.26
N SER A 187 13.97 1.13 17.60
CA SER A 187 13.04 0.01 17.61
C SER A 187 12.99 -0.53 16.20
N ASP A 188 13.49 -1.75 16.01
CA ASP A 188 13.43 -2.42 14.73
C ASP A 188 11.97 -2.70 14.37
N THR A 189 11.60 -2.35 13.14
CA THR A 189 10.23 -2.41 12.62
C THR A 189 10.17 -3.12 11.27
N ILE A 190 11.30 -3.61 10.76
CA ILE A 190 11.39 -4.22 9.43
C ILE A 190 11.46 -5.73 9.63
N PRO A 191 10.46 -6.50 9.15
CA PRO A 191 10.51 -7.95 9.27
C PRO A 191 11.61 -8.55 8.38
N PRO A 192 12.08 -9.77 8.69
CA PRO A 192 13.02 -10.49 7.84
C PRO A 192 12.45 -10.80 6.45
N THR A 193 13.29 -11.35 5.56
CA THR A 193 12.87 -11.94 4.29
C THR A 193 13.28 -13.40 4.21
N THR A 194 12.35 -14.29 3.86
CA THR A 194 12.56 -15.74 3.78
C THR A 194 12.72 -16.20 2.32
N GLY A 195 13.78 -16.98 2.06
CA GLY A 195 14.01 -17.68 0.80
C GLY A 195 13.66 -19.17 0.92
N ILE A 196 13.14 -19.74 -0.17
CA ILE A 196 12.87 -21.18 -0.30
C ILE A 196 13.69 -21.74 -1.46
N GLU A 197 14.61 -22.64 -1.15
CA GLU A 197 15.42 -23.39 -2.10
C GLU A 197 14.97 -24.86 -2.15
N LEU A 198 14.93 -25.41 -3.36
CA LEU A 198 14.45 -26.77 -3.63
C LEU A 198 15.54 -27.59 -4.31
N SER A 199 15.85 -28.76 -3.74
CA SER A 199 16.83 -29.69 -4.31
C SER A 199 16.28 -31.11 -4.41
N GLY A 200 16.78 -31.88 -5.39
CA GLY A 200 16.33 -33.23 -5.70
C GLY A 200 16.74 -33.64 -7.12
N LEU A 201 16.47 -34.88 -7.51
CA LEU A 201 16.75 -35.36 -8.86
C LEU A 201 15.79 -34.75 -9.85
N GLN A 202 16.26 -33.85 -10.72
CA GLN A 202 15.40 -33.21 -11.70
C GLN A 202 14.90 -34.20 -12.77
N GLY A 203 13.61 -34.13 -13.04
CA GLY A 203 12.90 -34.76 -14.13
C GLY A 203 12.62 -33.79 -15.27
N ASN A 204 11.50 -34.00 -15.96
CA ASN A 204 11.11 -33.19 -17.11
C ASN A 204 10.14 -32.08 -16.68
N LYS A 205 10.20 -30.92 -17.34
CA LYS A 205 9.23 -29.82 -17.15
C LYS A 205 9.11 -29.33 -15.69
N GLY A 206 10.22 -29.33 -14.95
CA GLY A 206 10.26 -28.85 -13.56
C GLY A 206 9.72 -29.82 -12.52
N TRP A 207 9.48 -31.09 -12.89
CA TRP A 207 9.20 -32.17 -11.94
C TRP A 207 10.49 -32.74 -11.37
N TYR A 208 10.45 -33.23 -10.13
CA TYR A 208 11.50 -33.98 -9.46
C TYR A 208 11.15 -35.47 -9.44
N ARG A 209 12.13 -36.33 -9.72
CA ARG A 209 11.99 -37.81 -9.73
C ARG A 209 12.48 -38.45 -8.43
N SER A 210 12.52 -37.67 -7.37
CA SER A 210 12.90 -38.07 -6.03
C SER A 210 12.12 -37.21 -5.04
N ASP A 211 12.22 -37.56 -3.77
CA ASP A 211 11.90 -36.65 -2.68
C ASP A 211 12.62 -35.30 -2.92
N VAL A 212 11.91 -34.22 -2.59
CA VAL A 212 12.41 -32.85 -2.76
C VAL A 212 12.78 -32.28 -1.41
N THR A 213 14.05 -31.99 -1.22
CA THR A 213 14.54 -31.32 -0.01
C THR A 213 14.28 -29.82 -0.13
N VAL A 214 13.61 -29.28 0.89
CA VAL A 214 13.33 -27.86 1.08
C VAL A 214 14.34 -27.30 2.06
N GLU A 215 15.05 -26.27 1.64
CA GLU A 215 15.94 -25.49 2.50
C GLU A 215 15.41 -24.06 2.60
N LEU A 216 15.24 -23.58 3.83
CA LEU A 216 14.79 -22.22 4.11
C LEU A 216 15.97 -21.37 4.58
N THR A 217 16.03 -20.15 4.08
CA THR A 217 16.96 -19.12 4.53
C THR A 217 16.19 -17.89 4.95
N ALA A 218 16.70 -17.15 5.93
CA ALA A 218 16.10 -15.90 6.36
C ALA A 218 17.20 -14.85 6.53
N LEU A 219 16.94 -13.65 6.05
CA LEU A 219 17.83 -12.51 6.17
C LEU A 219 17.06 -11.35 6.77
N ASP A 220 17.70 -10.65 7.70
CA ASP A 220 17.18 -9.43 8.27
C ASP A 220 17.85 -8.19 7.67
N ASN A 221 17.21 -7.03 7.79
CA ASN A 221 17.76 -5.78 7.26
C ASN A 221 19.03 -5.36 8.03
N ALA A 222 19.85 -4.54 7.38
CA ALA A 222 21.03 -3.98 8.02
C ALA A 222 20.62 -3.09 9.21
N GLY A 223 21.11 -3.42 10.40
CA GLY A 223 20.75 -2.71 11.64
C GLY A 223 19.41 -3.13 12.24
N GLY A 224 18.75 -4.16 11.68
CA GLY A 224 17.59 -4.81 12.29
C GLY A 224 17.96 -5.65 13.52
N SER A 225 16.94 -6.16 14.18
CA SER A 225 17.04 -6.90 15.44
C SER A 225 17.50 -8.35 15.22
N GLY A 226 17.63 -8.79 13.97
CA GLY A 226 18.01 -10.12 13.56
C GLY A 226 16.83 -11.09 13.55
N VAL A 227 16.94 -12.14 12.74
CA VAL A 227 15.91 -13.20 12.66
C VAL A 227 15.80 -13.95 13.99
N ALA A 228 14.59 -14.01 14.55
CA ALA A 228 14.25 -14.78 15.73
C ALA A 228 13.76 -16.20 15.40
N GLU A 229 12.85 -16.33 14.44
CA GLU A 229 12.24 -17.61 14.09
C GLU A 229 11.90 -17.67 12.60
N THR A 230 12.13 -18.83 11.98
CA THR A 230 11.65 -19.14 10.63
C THR A 230 10.61 -20.26 10.74
N GLN A 231 9.50 -20.12 10.02
CA GLN A 231 8.38 -21.05 10.03
C GLN A 231 7.97 -21.42 8.61
N TYR A 232 7.33 -22.58 8.44
CA TYR A 232 6.77 -23.02 7.17
C TYR A 232 5.38 -23.63 7.33
N SER A 233 4.66 -23.69 6.21
CA SER A 233 3.33 -24.27 6.08
C SER A 233 3.24 -25.10 4.80
N LEU A 234 2.54 -26.24 4.90
CA LEU A 234 2.24 -27.15 3.79
C LEU A 234 0.74 -27.23 3.47
N ASP A 235 -0.08 -26.46 4.18
CA ASP A 235 -1.55 -26.48 4.07
C ASP A 235 -2.14 -25.13 3.65
N GLY A 236 -1.33 -24.31 2.97
CA GLY A 236 -1.73 -22.99 2.48
C GLY A 236 -1.82 -21.93 3.58
N GLY A 237 -0.99 -22.06 4.63
CA GLY A 237 -0.86 -21.07 5.69
C GLY A 237 -1.81 -21.26 6.86
N GLN A 238 -2.52 -22.41 6.91
CA GLN A 238 -3.50 -22.72 7.95
C GLN A 238 -2.82 -23.18 9.23
N THR A 239 -1.72 -23.93 9.11
CA THR A 239 -0.83 -24.30 10.21
C THR A 239 0.62 -23.98 9.90
N TRP A 240 1.35 -23.52 10.92
CA TRP A 240 2.76 -23.11 10.82
C TRP A 240 3.63 -23.97 11.73
N GLN A 241 4.75 -24.43 11.19
CA GLN A 241 5.74 -25.26 11.88
C GLN A 241 7.08 -24.53 11.93
N SER A 242 7.77 -24.59 13.06
CA SER A 242 9.12 -24.01 13.18
C SER A 242 10.12 -24.78 12.32
N TYR A 243 10.97 -24.04 11.61
CA TYR A 243 12.06 -24.58 10.80
C TYR A 243 13.33 -24.65 11.62
N HIS A 244 13.98 -25.82 11.62
CA HIS A 244 15.22 -26.06 12.37
C HIS A 244 16.32 -26.68 11.51
N GLU A 245 15.95 -27.39 10.45
CA GLU A 245 16.83 -28.00 9.46
C GLU A 245 16.05 -28.29 8.18
N PRO A 246 16.74 -28.49 7.03
CA PRO A 246 16.10 -28.88 5.78
C PRO A 246 15.22 -30.13 5.95
N PHE A 247 14.10 -30.17 5.23
CA PHE A 247 13.13 -31.27 5.30
C PHE A 247 12.68 -31.70 3.91
N ASP A 248 12.20 -32.94 3.80
CA ASP A 248 11.80 -33.54 2.53
C ASP A 248 10.29 -33.52 2.29
N ILE A 249 9.90 -33.16 1.07
CA ILE A 249 8.56 -33.41 0.52
C ILE A 249 8.60 -34.76 -0.20
N THR A 250 7.95 -35.76 0.41
CA THR A 250 7.87 -37.15 -0.09
C THR A 250 6.53 -37.46 -0.77
N GLN A 251 5.55 -36.56 -0.65
CA GLN A 251 4.25 -36.73 -1.29
C GLN A 251 4.37 -36.43 -2.79
N GLU A 252 4.04 -37.41 -3.64
CA GLU A 252 3.94 -37.22 -5.09
C GLU A 252 2.83 -36.22 -5.46
N GLY A 253 3.03 -35.51 -6.56
CA GLY A 253 2.09 -34.52 -7.10
C GLY A 253 2.57 -33.09 -6.95
N ILE A 254 1.62 -32.16 -6.89
CA ILE A 254 1.89 -30.73 -6.72
C ILE A 254 1.62 -30.37 -5.26
N ASN A 255 2.68 -30.04 -4.53
CA ASN A 255 2.63 -29.52 -3.17
C ASN A 255 2.98 -28.04 -3.18
N THR A 256 2.53 -27.30 -2.16
CA THR A 256 2.92 -25.90 -1.97
C THR A 256 3.60 -25.76 -0.62
N VAL A 257 4.79 -25.16 -0.63
CA VAL A 257 5.51 -24.77 0.57
C VAL A 257 5.37 -23.27 0.71
N GLN A 258 4.87 -22.82 1.86
CA GLN A 258 4.93 -21.43 2.28
C GLN A 258 5.92 -21.29 3.43
N ALA A 259 6.66 -20.18 3.49
CA ALA A 259 7.62 -19.92 4.54
C ALA A 259 7.63 -18.44 4.93
N ARG A 260 7.86 -18.16 6.21
CA ARG A 260 7.92 -16.80 6.77
C ARG A 260 8.90 -16.74 7.92
N SER A 261 9.44 -15.56 8.21
CA SER A 261 10.29 -15.33 9.38
C SER A 261 9.78 -14.20 10.27
N LEU A 262 10.22 -14.25 11.52
CA LEU A 262 10.00 -13.27 12.58
C LEU A 262 11.36 -12.78 13.06
N ASP A 263 11.50 -11.51 13.41
CA ASP A 263 12.69 -10.96 14.05
C ASP A 263 12.58 -10.89 15.59
N ASN A 264 13.64 -10.43 16.25
CA ASN A 264 13.68 -10.30 17.72
C ASN A 264 12.86 -9.11 18.25
N ALA A 265 12.48 -8.16 17.40
CA ALA A 265 11.55 -7.09 17.71
C ALA A 265 10.07 -7.51 17.57
N GLY A 266 9.82 -8.69 17.00
CA GLY A 266 8.50 -9.29 16.81
C GLY A 266 7.84 -8.94 15.48
N ASN A 267 8.57 -8.34 14.53
CA ASN A 267 8.03 -8.10 13.19
C ASN A 267 8.00 -9.43 12.42
N VAL A 268 6.93 -9.66 11.67
CA VAL A 268 6.67 -10.90 10.91
C VAL A 268 6.48 -10.56 9.44
N GLU A 269 7.04 -11.37 8.55
CA GLU A 269 6.79 -11.26 7.11
C GLU A 269 5.29 -11.21 6.80
N GLY A 270 4.86 -10.13 6.15
CA GLY A 270 3.45 -9.89 5.82
C GLY A 270 2.90 -10.85 4.76
N LEU A 271 3.73 -11.22 3.78
CA LEU A 271 3.44 -12.25 2.77
C LEU A 271 4.48 -13.36 2.86
N PRO A 272 4.08 -14.61 3.18
CA PRO A 272 5.00 -15.73 3.17
C PRO A 272 5.56 -15.99 1.77
N ALA A 273 6.86 -16.26 1.69
CA ALA A 273 7.47 -16.85 0.51
C ALA A 273 6.72 -18.13 0.12
N SER A 274 6.55 -18.39 -1.18
CA SER A 274 5.78 -19.54 -1.66
C SER A 274 6.45 -20.23 -2.85
N ARG A 275 6.51 -21.56 -2.83
CA ARG A 275 7.02 -22.41 -3.91
C ARG A 275 6.12 -23.61 -4.16
N GLU A 276 5.80 -23.83 -5.43
CA GLU A 276 5.23 -25.11 -5.88
C GLU A 276 6.35 -26.16 -5.97
N VAL A 277 6.09 -27.34 -5.41
CA VAL A 277 6.96 -28.52 -5.47
C VAL A 277 6.24 -29.59 -6.28
N LYS A 278 6.84 -30.05 -7.38
CA LYS A 278 6.26 -31.03 -8.31
C LYS A 278 7.10 -32.30 -8.30
N SER A 279 6.59 -33.41 -7.76
CA SER A 279 7.34 -34.68 -7.62
C SER A 279 6.58 -35.88 -8.19
N ASP A 280 7.29 -36.78 -8.89
CA ASP A 280 6.77 -37.99 -9.54
C ASP A 280 7.63 -39.25 -9.34
#